data_AF-A0A958SE68-F1
#
_entry.id   AF-A0A958SE68-F1
#
_cell.length_a   1.000
_cell.length_b   1.000
_cell.length_c   1.000
_cell.angle_alpha   90.00
_cell.angle_beta   90.00
_cell.angle_gamma   90.00
#
_symmetry.space_group_name_H-M   'P 1'
#
loop_
_entity.id
_entity.type
_entity.pdbx_description
1 polymer ?
#
loop_
_entity_poly.entity_id
_entity_poly.type
_entity_poly.pdbx_seq_one_letter_code
_entity_poly.pdbx_strand_id
1 'polypeptide(L)'
;MSALNDQLQNLKEQLNEVWQNIQESQSYNSLREKYEVLPTSTQKALKVSLLVGLLLVLILIPLGYYQSSSSNIEEFNTQREQIRSLLKASNIAISRGSGSSFSTDALRGRIDT
;
A
#
# COMPACT_ATOMS: atom_id res chain seq x y z
N MET A 1 13.17 -22.66 -3.69
CA MET A 1 13.89 -22.48 -2.40
C MET A 1 15.12 -21.58 -2.50
N SER A 2 15.77 -21.38 -3.68
CA SER A 2 16.94 -20.48 -3.82
C SER A 2 16.64 -19.00 -3.59
N ALA A 3 15.62 -18.45 -4.27
CA ALA A 3 15.37 -17.00 -4.29
C ALA A 3 15.10 -16.36 -2.92
N LEU A 4 14.42 -17.07 -2.00
CA LEU A 4 14.19 -16.58 -0.64
C LEU A 4 15.49 -16.56 0.20
N ASN A 5 16.36 -17.53 -0.03
CA ASN A 5 17.66 -17.59 0.66
C ASN A 5 18.57 -16.47 0.17
N ASP A 6 18.57 -16.24 -1.15
CA ASP A 6 19.35 -15.16 -1.78
C ASP A 6 18.85 -13.78 -1.30
N GLN A 7 17.53 -13.60 -1.18
CA GLN A 7 16.93 -12.38 -0.61
C GLN A 7 17.27 -12.19 0.87
N LEU A 8 17.22 -13.25 1.68
CA LEU A 8 17.62 -13.20 3.09
C LEU A 8 19.10 -12.88 3.26
N GLN A 9 19.95 -13.42 2.40
CA GLN A 9 21.40 -13.20 2.44
C GLN A 9 21.75 -11.75 2.12
N ASN A 10 21.17 -11.21 1.04
CA ASN A 10 21.31 -9.78 0.70
C ASN A 10 20.78 -8.86 1.81
N LEU A 11 19.64 -9.20 2.41
CA LEU A 11 19.09 -8.43 3.53
C LEU A 11 20.01 -8.45 4.75
N LYS A 12 20.61 -9.61 5.05
CA LYS A 12 21.55 -9.77 6.17
C LYS A 12 22.83 -8.96 5.94
N GLU A 13 23.34 -8.94 4.71
CA GLU A 13 24.52 -8.14 4.35
C GLU A 13 24.24 -6.64 4.50
N GLN A 14 23.11 -6.16 3.98
CA GLN A 14 22.70 -4.76 4.15
C GLN A 14 22.46 -4.38 5.62
N LEU A 15 21.83 -5.26 6.40
CA LEU A 15 21.62 -5.03 7.84
C LEU A 15 22.95 -4.96 8.60
N ASN A 16 23.92 -5.80 8.23
CA ASN A 16 25.25 -5.75 8.84
C ASN A 16 25.99 -4.46 8.49
N GLU A 17 25.92 -4.01 7.24
CA GLU A 17 26.53 -2.75 6.79
C GLU A 17 25.90 -1.55 7.53
N VAL A 18 24.57 -1.48 7.61
CA VAL A 18 23.86 -0.45 8.37
C VAL A 18 24.22 -0.51 9.85
N TRP A 19 24.34 -1.72 10.43
CA TRP A 19 24.71 -1.89 11.82
C TRP A 19 26.13 -1.39 12.11
N GLN A 20 27.10 -1.68 11.22
CA GLN A 20 28.47 -1.16 11.32
C GLN A 20 28.49 0.37 11.26
N ASN A 21 27.78 0.95 10.28
CA ASN A 21 27.65 2.41 10.16
C ASN A 21 27.04 3.06 11.42
N ILE A 22 26.05 2.40 12.04
CA ILE A 22 25.45 2.88 13.30
C ILE A 22 26.48 2.83 14.43
N GLN A 23 27.26 1.75 14.56
CA GLN A 23 28.26 1.61 15.61
C GLN A 23 29.39 2.64 15.48
N GLU A 24 29.78 2.96 14.25
CA GLU A 24 30.80 3.97 13.97
C GLU A 24 30.30 5.40 14.15
N SER A 25 28.97 5.59 14.19
CA SER A 25 28.39 6.92 14.36
C SER A 25 28.72 7.53 15.73
N GLN A 26 29.14 8.80 15.72
CA GLN A 26 29.43 9.54 16.95
C GLN A 26 28.19 9.66 17.86
N SER A 27 27.00 9.73 17.25
CA SER A 27 25.71 9.75 17.96
C SER A 27 25.46 8.47 18.75
N TYR A 28 25.77 7.30 18.19
CA TYR A 28 25.64 6.03 18.89
C TYR A 28 26.58 5.95 20.09
N ASN A 29 27.83 6.35 19.92
CA ASN A 29 28.81 6.37 21.03
C ASN A 29 28.37 7.31 22.15
N SER A 30 27.89 8.52 21.82
CA SER A 30 27.35 9.45 22.82
C SER A 30 26.12 8.90 23.55
N LEU A 31 25.20 8.24 22.83
CA LEU A 31 24.02 7.60 23.41
C LEU A 31 24.41 6.45 24.34
N ARG A 32 25.38 5.64 23.93
CA ARG A 32 25.90 4.53 24.72
C ARG A 32 26.55 5.01 26.01
N GLU A 33 27.41 6.02 25.95
CA GLU A 33 28.04 6.62 27.14
C GLU A 33 26.98 7.14 28.11
N LYS A 34 25.97 7.87 27.59
CA LYS A 34 24.85 8.34 28.42
C LYS A 34 24.05 7.20 29.03
N TYR A 35 23.85 6.11 28.29
CA TYR A 35 23.16 4.92 28.78
C TYR A 35 23.93 4.22 29.90
N GLU A 36 25.26 4.11 29.78
CA GLU A 36 26.13 3.47 30.78
C GLU A 36 26.18 4.26 32.11
N VAL A 37 26.03 5.59 32.06
CA VAL A 37 25.98 6.46 33.24
C VAL A 37 24.63 6.39 33.99
N LEU A 38 23.56 5.89 33.35
CA LEU A 38 22.25 5.80 34.00
C LEU A 38 22.21 4.74 35.11
N PRO A 39 21.39 4.93 36.16
CA PRO A 39 21.14 3.90 37.17
C PRO A 39 20.59 2.61 36.56
N THR A 40 20.94 1.46 37.14
CA THR A 40 20.56 0.13 36.65
C THR A 40 19.04 -0.07 36.54
N SER A 41 18.25 0.56 37.40
CA SER A 41 16.78 0.56 37.33
C SER A 41 16.28 1.22 36.05
N THR A 42 16.80 2.40 35.74
CA THR A 42 16.45 3.16 34.52
C THR A 42 16.89 2.44 33.25
N GLN A 43 18.09 1.84 33.27
CA GLN A 43 18.59 1.02 32.14
C GLN A 43 17.67 -0.16 31.82
N LYS A 44 17.14 -0.84 32.84
CA LYS A 44 16.18 -1.95 32.70
C LYS A 44 14.83 -1.44 32.20
N ALA A 45 14.33 -0.34 32.75
CA ALA A 45 13.08 0.27 32.31
C ALA A 45 13.13 0.67 30.82
N LEU A 46 14.23 1.27 30.37
CA LEU A 46 14.47 1.61 28.95
C LEU A 46 14.46 0.37 28.05
N LYS A 47 15.15 -0.70 28.45
CA LYS A 47 15.16 -1.97 27.70
C LYS A 47 13.77 -2.57 27.59
N VAL A 48 13.02 -2.61 28.69
CA VAL A 48 11.64 -3.13 28.71
C VAL A 48 10.72 -2.27 27.85
N SER A 49 10.80 -0.94 27.98
CA SER A 49 9.99 -0.02 27.17
C SER A 49 10.27 -0.17 25.68
N LEU A 50 11.54 -0.32 25.30
CA LEU A 50 11.93 -0.51 23.91
C LEU A 50 11.42 -1.85 23.36
N LEU A 51 11.52 -2.92 24.16
CA LEU A 51 10.99 -4.24 23.80
C LEU A 51 9.46 -4.20 23.63
N VAL A 52 8.73 -3.61 24.58
CA VAL A 52 7.27 -3.47 24.52
C VAL A 52 6.86 -2.61 23.33
N GLY A 53 7.57 -1.51 23.07
CA GLY A 53 7.33 -0.67 21.90
C GLY A 53 7.50 -1.43 20.59
N LEU A 54 8.59 -2.21 20.45
CA LEU A 54 8.80 -3.07 19.28
C LEU A 54 7.69 -4.11 19.11
N LEU A 55 7.29 -4.78 20.20
CA LEU A 55 6.18 -5.75 20.17
C LEU A 55 4.87 -5.09 19.75
N LEU A 56 4.56 -3.90 20.26
CA LEU A 56 3.38 -3.14 19.86
C LEU A 56 3.41 -2.83 18.37
N VAL A 57 4.54 -2.37 17.82
CA VAL A 57 4.68 -2.10 16.38
C VAL A 57 4.47 -3.37 15.54
N LEU A 58 5.08 -4.49 15.95
CA LEU A 58 4.93 -5.78 15.27
C LEU A 58 3.48 -6.29 15.29
N ILE A 59 2.68 -5.92 16.29
CA ILE A 59 1.26 -6.29 16.38
C ILE A 59 0.38 -5.28 15.62
N LEU A 60 0.67 -3.99 15.72
CA LEU A 60 -0.12 -2.92 15.10
C LEU A 60 -0.08 -2.96 13.58
N ILE A 61 1.08 -3.27 12.99
CA ILE A 61 1.21 -3.32 11.53
C ILE A 61 0.26 -4.39 10.93
N PRO A 62 0.32 -5.68 11.33
CA PRO A 62 -0.62 -6.69 10.83
C PRO A 62 -2.09 -6.36 11.12
N LEU A 63 -2.40 -5.82 12.31
CA LEU A 63 -3.76 -5.44 12.65
C LEU A 63 -4.29 -4.33 11.73
N GLY A 64 -3.47 -3.33 11.40
CA GLY A 64 -3.83 -2.28 10.45
C GLY A 64 -4.12 -2.85 9.06
N TYR A 65 -3.32 -3.80 8.59
CA TYR A 65 -3.58 -4.51 7.33
C TYR A 65 -4.87 -5.33 7.40
N TYR A 66 -5.11 -6.04 8.50
CA TYR A 66 -6.32 -6.83 8.69
C TYR A 66 -7.59 -5.94 8.67
N GLN A 67 -7.56 -4.80 9.37
CA GLN A 67 -8.66 -3.85 9.39
C GLN A 67 -8.93 -3.30 7.99
N SER A 68 -7.87 -2.90 7.28
CA SER A 68 -7.95 -2.32 5.93
C SER A 68 -8.41 -3.33 4.88
N SER A 69 -8.18 -4.63 5.10
CA SER A 69 -8.59 -5.68 4.16
C SER A 69 -10.09 -5.69 3.88
N SER A 70 -10.92 -5.41 4.89
CA SER A 70 -12.37 -5.36 4.72
C SER A 70 -12.80 -4.18 3.85
N SER A 71 -12.24 -3.00 4.13
CA SER A 71 -12.46 -1.76 3.37
C SER A 71 -12.04 -1.91 1.91
N ASN A 72 -10.90 -2.57 1.64
CA ASN A 72 -10.41 -2.79 0.28
C ASN A 72 -11.34 -3.69 -0.55
N ILE A 73 -11.97 -4.69 0.09
CA ILE A 73 -12.94 -5.58 -0.59
C ILE A 73 -14.23 -4.83 -0.90
N GLU A 74 -14.72 -4.02 0.03
CA GLU A 74 -15.90 -3.18 -0.18
C GLU A 74 -15.68 -2.15 -1.28
N GLU A 75 -14.53 -1.48 -1.27
CA GLU A 75 -14.13 -0.51 -2.29
C GLU A 75 -14.01 -1.18 -3.67
N PHE A 76 -13.38 -2.35 -3.75
CA PHE A 76 -13.29 -3.13 -4.99
C PHE A 76 -14.68 -3.48 -5.55
N ASN A 77 -15.58 -3.97 -4.70
CA ASN A 77 -16.95 -4.32 -5.12
C ASN A 77 -17.72 -3.08 -5.61
N THR A 78 -17.54 -1.96 -4.93
CA THR A 78 -18.17 -0.68 -5.30
C THR A 78 -17.67 -0.20 -6.65
N GLN A 79 -16.35 -0.18 -6.88
CA GLN A 79 -15.75 0.19 -8.16
C GLN A 79 -16.19 -0.73 -9.29
N ARG A 80 -16.26 -2.05 -9.03
CA ARG A 80 -16.75 -3.04 -10.01
C ARG A 80 -18.18 -2.75 -10.44
N GLU A 81 -19.07 -2.44 -9.49
CA GLU A 81 -20.47 -2.15 -9.80
C GLU A 81 -20.62 -0.81 -10.53
N GLN A 82 -19.82 0.19 -10.17
CA GLN A 82 -19.75 1.45 -10.91
C GLN A 82 -19.33 1.23 -12.37
N ILE A 83 -18.26 0.46 -12.63
CA ILE A 83 -17.82 0.13 -13.99
C ILE A 83 -18.94 -0.55 -14.78
N ARG A 84 -19.64 -1.52 -14.18
CA ARG A 84 -20.79 -2.17 -14.82
C ARG A 84 -21.91 -1.20 -15.14
N SER A 85 -22.22 -0.28 -14.23
CA SER A 85 -23.26 0.73 -14.43
C SER A 85 -22.91 1.69 -15.58
N LEU A 86 -21.63 2.10 -15.69
CA LEU A 86 -21.13 2.94 -16.76
C LEU A 86 -21.16 2.22 -18.11
N LEU A 87 -20.74 0.96 -18.15
CA LEU A 87 -20.82 0.14 -19.37
C LEU A 87 -22.26 -0.11 -19.81
N LYS A 88 -23.18 -0.33 -18.86
CA LYS A 88 -24.61 -0.47 -19.16
C LYS A 88 -25.21 0.84 -19.68
N ALA A 89 -24.90 1.98 -19.06
CA ALA A 89 -25.33 3.30 -19.53
C ALA A 89 -24.77 3.62 -20.94
N SER A 90 -23.49 3.30 -21.18
CA SER A 90 -22.84 3.40 -22.50
C SER A 90 -23.55 2.55 -23.55
N ASN A 91 -23.80 1.28 -23.27
CA ASN A 91 -24.51 0.38 -24.18
C ASN A 91 -25.97 0.82 -24.44
N ILE A 92 -26.65 1.39 -23.44
CA ILE A 92 -27.98 1.97 -23.61
C ILE A 92 -27.92 3.23 -24.48
N ALA A 93 -26.90 4.08 -24.33
CA ALA A 93 -26.70 5.25 -25.18
C ALA A 93 -26.40 4.85 -26.64
N ILE A 94 -25.56 3.84 -26.85
CA ILE A 94 -25.24 3.29 -28.19
C ILE A 94 -26.48 2.66 -28.83
N SER A 95 -27.25 1.85 -28.09
CA SER A 95 -28.48 1.24 -28.60
C SER A 95 -29.61 2.24 -28.85
N ARG A 96 -29.70 3.34 -28.08
CA ARG A 96 -30.59 4.47 -28.38
C ARG A 96 -30.13 5.27 -29.60
N GLY A 97 -28.82 5.38 -29.84
CA GLY A 97 -28.24 5.95 -31.08
C GLY A 97 -28.40 5.05 -32.32
N SER A 98 -28.60 3.74 -32.13
CA SER A 98 -28.85 2.76 -33.20
C SER A 98 -30.29 2.79 -33.76
N GLY A 99 -31.19 3.58 -33.17
CA GLY A 99 -32.58 3.75 -33.64
C GLY A 99 -32.75 4.80 -34.75
N SER A 100 -31.75 5.64 -35.00
CA SER A 100 -31.72 6.49 -36.19
C SER A 100 -30.81 5.84 -37.21
N SER A 101 -31.38 4.94 -38.01
CA SER A 101 -30.89 4.78 -39.39
C SER A 101 -30.85 6.20 -39.98
N PHE A 102 -29.65 6.74 -40.11
CA PHE A 102 -29.42 7.94 -40.89
C PHE A 102 -29.73 7.55 -42.34
N SER A 103 -31.02 7.59 -42.69
CA SER A 103 -31.49 7.28 -44.03
C SER A 103 -31.01 8.40 -44.93
N THR A 104 -29.89 8.15 -45.61
CA THR A 104 -29.38 8.96 -46.71
C THR A 104 -30.43 9.12 -47.84
N ASP A 105 -31.43 8.24 -47.89
CA ASP A 105 -32.61 8.36 -48.75
C ASP A 105 -33.53 9.54 -48.38
N ALA A 106 -33.66 9.89 -47.09
CA ALA A 106 -34.47 11.03 -46.66
C ALA A 106 -33.83 12.39 -47.03
N LEU A 107 -32.50 12.42 -47.23
CA LEU A 107 -31.77 13.61 -47.66
C LEU A 107 -31.75 13.77 -49.18
N ARG A 108 -31.91 12.68 -49.95
CA ARG A 108 -31.99 12.75 -51.43
C ARG A 108 -33.33 13.26 -51.93
N GLY A 109 -34.43 12.99 -51.24
CA GLY A 109 -35.76 13.48 -51.63
C GLY A 109 -35.98 14.99 -51.46
N ARG A 110 -35.01 15.72 -50.89
CA ARG A 110 -35.13 17.16 -50.60
C ARG A 110 -34.25 18.05 -51.50
N ILE A 111 -33.57 17.48 -52.50
CA ILE A 111 -32.71 18.23 -53.43
C ILE A 111 -33.36 18.40 -54.82
N ASP A 112 -34.47 17.69 -55.11
CA ASP A 112 -35.18 17.75 -56.41
C ASP A 112 -36.53 18.50 -56.36
N THR A 113 -36.66 19.52 -55.51
CA THR A 113 -37.73 20.55 -55.58
C THR A 113 -37.14 21.93 -55.47
#